data_AF-A0A5J4YSG7-F1
#
_entry.id   AF-A0A5J4YSG7-F1
#
_cell.length_a   1.000
_cell.length_b   1.000
_cell.length_c   1.000
_cell.angle_alpha   90.00
_cell.angle_beta   90.00
_cell.angle_gamma   90.00
#
_symmetry.space_group_name_H-M   'P 1'
#
loop_
_entity.id
_entity.type
_entity.pdbx_description
1 polymer ?
#
loop_
_entity_poly.entity_id
_entity_poly.type
_entity_poly.pdbx_seq_one_letter_code
_entity_poly.pdbx_strand_id
1 'polypeptide(L)'
;MGVGSVGPLDKAAALLASRIAAVGAEKASRVANASYVPRQAAWKVNGRVIPRKVTVNREEVEAAIARLPPEFKRTKLPSGKWLRAKWSKLKISRLRRKFERLGKEWPWHVPKKIVHYNVPLKGTIQERTREARLKLIEENMRKMPQWIAEYRAERAALPKKWKEGTPALAIRLRGGTLVEIDDAEKRKIKEQAAMLRTFVQSMREKETTASAPDSKSPKETESAPDKTAAH
;
A
#
# COMPACT_ATOMS: atom_id res chain seq x y z
N MET A 1 16.59 -28.81 56.19
CA MET A 1 16.76 -27.95 55.01
C MET A 1 15.40 -27.79 54.34
N GLY A 2 14.76 -26.63 54.51
CA GLY A 2 13.39 -26.39 54.03
C GLY A 2 13.40 -26.02 52.55
N VAL A 3 12.76 -26.85 51.72
CA VAL A 3 12.54 -26.55 50.30
C VAL A 3 11.35 -25.59 50.23
N GLY A 4 11.63 -24.30 50.03
CA GLY A 4 10.59 -23.27 49.90
C GLY A 4 9.72 -23.55 48.68
N SER A 5 8.47 -23.94 48.91
CA SER A 5 7.45 -24.11 47.88
C SER A 5 7.18 -22.76 47.23
N VAL A 6 7.74 -22.56 46.03
CA VAL A 6 7.51 -21.35 45.22
C VAL A 6 6.03 -21.26 44.87
N GLY A 7 5.40 -20.14 45.23
CA GLY A 7 3.96 -19.96 45.12
C GLY A 7 3.47 -19.99 43.66
N PRO A 8 2.18 -20.23 43.42
CA PRO A 8 1.60 -20.24 42.07
C PRO A 8 1.80 -18.90 41.33
N LEU A 9 1.91 -17.78 42.06
CA LEU A 9 2.20 -16.47 41.50
C LEU A 9 3.63 -16.36 40.95
N ASP A 10 4.60 -16.98 41.61
CA ASP A 10 6.00 -16.96 41.16
C ASP A 10 6.19 -17.79 39.89
N LYS A 11 5.42 -18.88 39.74
CA LYS A 11 5.40 -19.68 38.50
C LYS A 11 4.84 -18.90 37.32
N ALA A 12 3.79 -18.10 37.54
CA ALA A 12 3.22 -17.25 36.50
C ALA A 12 4.18 -16.14 36.08
N ALA A 13 4.88 -15.53 37.04
CA ALA A 13 5.93 -14.54 36.76
C ALA A 13 7.10 -15.14 35.96
N ALA A 14 7.55 -16.35 36.29
CA ALA A 14 8.59 -17.06 35.56
C ALA A 14 8.18 -17.38 34.10
N LEU A 15 6.93 -17.79 33.89
CA LEU A 15 6.39 -18.04 32.54
C LEU A 15 6.31 -16.76 31.72
N LEU A 16 5.86 -15.65 32.29
CA LEU A 16 5.83 -14.34 31.63
C LEU A 16 7.24 -13.86 31.25
N ALA A 17 8.22 -13.98 32.14
CA ALA A 17 9.61 -13.60 31.88
C ALA A 17 10.21 -14.43 30.74
N SER A 18 9.97 -15.75 30.71
CA SER A 18 10.44 -16.62 29.62
C SER A 18 9.83 -16.25 28.26
N ARG A 19 8.55 -15.85 28.25
CA ARG A 19 7.85 -15.42 27.03
C ARG A 19 8.39 -14.09 26.50
N ILE A 20 8.65 -13.14 27.38
CA ILE A 20 9.25 -11.84 27.01
C ILE A 20 10.66 -12.06 26.45
N ALA A 21 11.46 -12.93 27.05
CA ALA A 21 12.79 -13.28 26.55
C ALA A 21 12.73 -13.95 25.17
N ALA A 22 11.79 -14.88 24.95
CA ALA A 22 11.60 -15.55 23.66
C ALA A 22 11.19 -14.57 22.55
N VAL A 23 10.25 -13.65 22.83
CA VAL A 23 9.83 -12.60 21.87
C VAL A 23 10.99 -11.63 21.59
N GLY A 24 11.78 -11.30 22.61
CA GLY A 24 13.00 -10.48 22.45
C GLY A 24 14.03 -11.14 21.54
N ALA A 25 14.30 -12.44 21.73
CA ALA A 25 15.23 -13.21 20.92
C ALA A 25 14.75 -13.40 19.47
N GLU A 26 13.44 -13.62 19.26
CA GLU A 26 12.86 -13.69 17.91
C GLU A 26 12.94 -12.34 17.19
N LYS A 27 12.73 -11.23 17.90
CA LYS A 27 12.84 -9.89 17.33
C LYS A 27 14.30 -9.52 17.01
N ALA A 28 15.23 -9.87 17.89
CA ALA A 28 16.66 -9.68 17.68
C ALA A 28 17.19 -10.51 16.50
N SER A 29 16.77 -11.77 16.36
CA SER A 29 17.14 -12.61 15.22
C SER A 29 16.51 -12.13 13.91
N ARG A 30 15.29 -11.59 13.92
CA ARG A 30 14.72 -10.92 12.72
C ARG A 30 15.48 -9.67 12.32
N VAL A 31 15.97 -8.88 13.28
CA VAL A 31 16.80 -7.68 13.00
C VAL A 31 18.20 -8.06 12.53
N ALA A 32 18.81 -9.10 13.10
CA ALA A 32 20.11 -9.63 12.66
C ALA A 32 20.05 -10.30 11.27
N ASN A 33 18.95 -11.02 10.97
CA ASN A 33 18.71 -11.65 9.67
C ASN A 33 18.11 -10.69 8.63
N ALA A 34 17.65 -9.51 9.04
CA ALA A 34 17.48 -8.36 8.15
C ALA A 34 18.87 -7.82 7.79
N SER A 35 19.67 -8.66 7.16
CA SER A 35 20.91 -8.27 6.50
C SER A 35 20.57 -7.07 5.62
N TYR A 36 21.10 -5.91 6.03
CA TYR A 36 21.14 -4.73 5.21
C TYR A 36 21.98 -5.10 3.99
N VAL A 37 21.35 -5.65 2.95
CA VAL A 37 22.00 -5.84 1.66
C VAL A 37 22.30 -4.43 1.17
N PRO A 38 23.58 -4.00 1.13
CA PRO A 38 23.90 -2.65 0.74
C PRO A 38 23.27 -2.40 -0.62
N ARG A 39 22.45 -1.33 -0.70
CA ARG A 39 21.60 -0.96 -1.85
C ARG A 39 22.36 -0.77 -3.18
N GLN A 40 23.68 -0.91 -3.14
CA GLN A 40 24.64 -0.72 -4.20
C GLN A 40 25.32 -2.02 -4.66
N ALA A 41 24.98 -3.19 -4.12
CA ALA A 41 25.56 -4.45 -4.55
C ALA A 41 25.27 -4.69 -6.03
N ALA A 42 26.27 -4.39 -6.86
CA ALA A 42 26.25 -4.70 -8.27
C ALA A 42 26.06 -6.22 -8.42
N TRP A 43 25.15 -6.57 -9.31
CA TRP A 43 24.68 -7.93 -9.50
C TRP A 43 25.83 -8.74 -10.08
N LYS A 44 26.18 -9.85 -9.44
CA LYS A 44 27.14 -10.79 -10.00
C LYS A 44 26.40 -11.76 -10.91
N VAL A 45 26.69 -11.71 -12.20
CA VAL A 45 26.25 -12.73 -13.16
C VAL A 45 27.51 -13.45 -13.61
N ASN A 46 27.59 -14.76 -13.37
CA ASN A 46 28.78 -15.58 -13.67
C ASN A 46 30.09 -15.04 -13.08
N GLY A 47 30.05 -14.58 -11.82
CA GLY A 47 31.21 -14.00 -11.13
C GLY A 47 31.60 -12.58 -11.57
N ARG A 48 31.00 -12.03 -12.64
CA ARG A 48 31.23 -10.67 -13.11
C ARG A 48 30.26 -9.69 -12.48
N VAL A 49 30.79 -8.59 -11.99
CA VAL A 49 30.02 -7.50 -11.38
C VAL A 49 29.43 -6.62 -12.49
N ILE A 50 28.12 -6.74 -12.75
CA ILE A 50 27.43 -5.93 -13.75
C ILE A 50 26.91 -4.65 -13.09
N PRO A 51 27.26 -3.46 -13.61
CA PRO A 51 26.74 -2.21 -13.09
C PRO A 51 25.22 -2.15 -13.27
N ARG A 52 24.53 -1.73 -12.22
CA ARG A 52 23.07 -1.53 -12.20
C ARG A 52 22.57 -0.56 -13.28
N LYS A 53 23.40 0.40 -13.64
CA LYS A 53 23.08 1.48 -14.57
C LYS A 53 24.25 1.68 -15.53
N VAL A 54 24.01 1.49 -16.82
CA VAL A 54 24.98 1.73 -17.88
C VAL A 54 24.53 2.95 -18.68
N THR A 55 25.45 3.86 -18.95
CA THR A 55 25.20 4.98 -19.87
C THR A 55 25.92 4.68 -21.17
N VAL A 56 25.20 4.59 -22.28
CA VAL A 56 25.78 4.22 -23.58
C VAL A 56 26.58 5.38 -24.15
N ASN A 57 25.97 6.57 -24.22
CA ASN A 57 26.58 7.76 -24.82
C ASN A 57 27.31 8.64 -23.80
N ARG A 58 28.06 8.02 -22.89
CA ARG A 58 28.70 8.75 -21.79
C ARG A 58 29.71 9.78 -22.31
N GLU A 59 30.56 9.39 -23.24
CA GLU A 59 31.64 10.21 -23.78
C GLU A 59 31.11 11.41 -24.58
N GLU A 60 30.11 11.20 -25.44
CA GLU A 60 29.46 12.27 -26.20
C GLU A 60 28.83 13.32 -25.29
N VAL A 61 28.16 12.88 -24.22
CA VAL A 61 27.56 13.77 -23.24
C VAL A 61 28.64 14.54 -22.49
N GLU A 62 29.73 13.90 -22.08
CA GLU A 62 30.86 14.55 -21.40
C GLU A 62 31.57 15.55 -22.31
N ALA A 63 31.80 15.21 -23.58
CA ALA A 63 32.37 16.12 -24.59
C ALA A 63 31.46 17.32 -24.87
N ALA A 64 30.15 17.10 -25.01
CA ALA A 64 29.19 18.19 -25.19
C ALA A 64 29.11 19.09 -23.95
N ILE A 65 29.19 18.52 -22.75
CA ILE A 65 29.29 19.30 -21.51
C ILE A 65 30.59 20.09 -21.48
N ALA A 66 31.72 19.51 -21.91
CA ALA A 66 32.99 20.21 -21.98
C ALA A 66 32.93 21.44 -22.91
N ARG A 67 32.19 21.37 -24.02
CA ARG A 67 31.95 22.49 -24.95
C ARG A 67 31.04 23.60 -24.39
N LEU A 68 30.30 23.37 -23.29
CA LEU A 68 29.44 24.40 -22.72
C LEU A 68 30.25 25.61 -22.19
N PRO A 69 29.74 26.84 -22.35
CA PRO A 69 30.31 28.03 -21.72
C PRO A 69 30.39 27.87 -20.19
N PRO A 70 31.42 28.44 -19.54
CA PRO A 70 31.60 28.35 -18.09
C PRO A 70 30.41 28.94 -17.32
N GLU A 71 29.72 29.93 -17.91
CA GLU A 71 28.54 30.55 -17.31
C GLU A 71 27.36 29.58 -17.12
N PHE A 72 27.31 28.52 -17.93
CA PHE A 72 26.26 27.49 -17.88
C PHE A 72 26.64 26.33 -16.96
N LYS A 73 27.92 26.22 -16.59
CA LYS A 73 28.46 25.16 -15.74
C LYS A 73 28.39 25.56 -14.27
N ARG A 74 28.37 24.54 -13.40
CA ARG A 74 28.56 24.72 -11.96
C ARG A 74 30.05 24.66 -11.67
N THR A 75 30.55 25.58 -10.85
CA THR A 75 31.96 25.63 -10.48
C THR A 75 32.13 25.12 -9.05
N LYS A 76 33.13 24.27 -8.83
CA LYS A 76 33.48 23.78 -7.49
C LYS A 76 34.48 24.77 -6.87
N LEU A 77 34.16 25.28 -5.68
CA LEU A 77 35.06 26.13 -4.91
C LEU A 77 36.18 25.29 -4.26
N PRO A 78 37.31 25.92 -3.88
CA PRO A 78 38.36 25.26 -3.09
C PRO A 78 37.83 24.68 -1.76
N SER A 79 36.80 25.31 -1.18
CA SER A 79 36.10 24.82 0.03
C SER A 79 35.27 23.54 -0.19
N GLY A 80 35.24 23.00 -1.42
CA GLY A 80 34.45 21.82 -1.80
C GLY A 80 32.98 22.11 -2.11
N LYS A 81 32.48 23.33 -1.84
CA LYS A 81 31.10 23.73 -2.15
C LYS A 81 30.90 23.96 -3.65
N TRP A 82 29.76 23.52 -4.19
CA TRP A 82 29.39 23.75 -5.58
C TRP A 82 28.60 25.05 -5.74
N LEU A 83 29.17 26.03 -6.44
CA LEU A 83 28.43 27.22 -6.84
C LEU A 83 27.36 26.86 -7.88
N ARG A 84 26.28 27.65 -7.89
CA ARG A 84 25.28 27.57 -8.94
C ARG A 84 25.86 28.17 -10.23
N ALA A 85 25.39 27.69 -11.37
CA ALA A 85 25.72 28.32 -12.65
C ALA A 85 25.21 29.77 -12.66
N LYS A 86 25.93 30.64 -13.37
CA LYS A 86 25.55 32.06 -13.52
C LYS A 86 24.18 32.20 -14.19
N TRP A 87 23.86 31.29 -15.11
CA TRP A 87 22.57 31.25 -15.79
C TRP A 87 21.70 30.11 -15.27
N SER A 88 20.45 30.43 -14.92
CA SER A 88 19.46 29.42 -14.55
C SER A 88 19.06 28.59 -15.77
N LYS A 89 18.63 27.34 -15.54
CA LYS A 89 18.12 26.46 -16.60
C LYS A 89 16.98 27.10 -17.40
N LEU A 90 16.11 27.84 -16.72
CA LEU A 90 15.00 28.56 -17.36
C LEU A 90 15.51 29.67 -18.30
N LYS A 91 16.52 30.45 -17.86
CA LYS A 91 17.11 31.51 -18.68
C LYS A 91 17.79 30.93 -19.93
N ILE A 92 18.51 29.81 -19.78
CA ILE A 92 19.11 29.07 -20.91
C ILE A 92 18.04 28.58 -21.88
N SER A 93 16.94 27.98 -21.37
CA SER A 93 15.82 27.53 -22.21
C SER A 93 15.15 28.69 -22.97
N ARG A 94 14.98 29.85 -22.32
CA ARG A 94 14.47 31.06 -22.98
C ARG A 94 15.41 31.56 -24.07
N LEU A 95 16.72 31.57 -23.84
CA LEU A 95 17.70 31.90 -24.90
C LEU A 95 17.59 30.93 -26.06
N ARG A 96 17.55 29.63 -25.79
CA ARG A 96 17.43 28.60 -26.82
C ARG A 96 16.19 28.83 -27.70
N ARG A 97 15.03 29.09 -27.09
CA ARG A 97 13.80 29.42 -27.83
C ARG A 97 13.93 30.69 -28.67
N LYS A 98 14.69 31.70 -28.21
CA LYS A 98 14.97 32.90 -29.00
C LYS A 98 15.82 32.58 -30.24
N PHE A 99 16.84 31.74 -30.10
CA PHE A 99 17.65 31.26 -31.24
C PHE A 99 16.79 30.48 -32.25
N GLU A 100 16.00 29.53 -31.75
CA GLU A 100 15.08 28.73 -32.57
C GLU A 100 14.08 29.61 -33.33
N ARG A 101 13.53 30.66 -32.68
CA ARG A 101 12.61 31.62 -33.34
C ARG A 101 13.27 32.42 -34.45
N LEU A 102 14.57 32.69 -34.34
CA LEU A 102 15.37 33.37 -35.36
C LEU A 102 15.82 32.41 -36.48
N GLY A 103 15.40 31.13 -36.44
CA GLY A 103 15.84 30.11 -37.39
C GLY A 103 17.31 29.70 -37.24
N LYS A 104 17.97 30.10 -36.14
CA LYS A 104 19.38 29.75 -35.88
C LYS A 104 19.43 28.48 -35.03
N GLU A 105 20.37 27.60 -35.36
CA GLU A 105 20.63 26.42 -34.54
C GLU A 105 21.25 26.78 -33.20
N TRP A 106 20.94 26.01 -32.17
CA TRP A 106 21.50 26.19 -30.83
C TRP A 106 22.87 25.50 -30.73
N PRO A 107 23.98 26.24 -30.62
CA PRO A 107 25.33 25.68 -30.78
C PRO A 107 25.78 24.79 -29.62
N TRP A 108 25.11 24.89 -28.46
CA TRP A 108 25.47 24.13 -27.26
C TRP A 108 24.46 23.01 -26.98
N HIS A 109 24.16 22.21 -28.00
CA HIS A 109 23.30 21.05 -27.83
C HIS A 109 24.01 19.95 -27.04
N VAL A 110 23.42 19.51 -25.93
CA VAL A 110 23.90 18.36 -25.16
C VAL A 110 22.97 17.18 -25.47
N PRO A 111 23.49 16.05 -26.00
CA PRO A 111 22.65 14.90 -26.29
C PRO A 111 22.01 14.37 -25.01
N LYS A 112 20.80 13.80 -25.14
CA LYS A 112 20.12 13.19 -24.00
C LYS A 112 20.91 11.97 -23.54
N LYS A 113 21.16 11.88 -22.23
CA LYS A 113 21.85 10.74 -21.62
C LYS A 113 20.99 9.48 -21.77
N ILE A 114 21.46 8.51 -22.56
CA ILE A 114 20.79 7.21 -22.74
C ILE A 114 21.27 6.28 -21.64
N VAL A 115 20.31 5.86 -20.81
CA VAL A 115 20.57 5.05 -19.62
C VAL A 115 19.87 3.70 -19.77
N HIS A 116 20.65 2.62 -19.74
CA HIS A 116 20.11 1.27 -19.57
C HIS A 116 20.18 0.84 -18.12
N TYR A 117 19.07 0.28 -17.64
CA TYR A 117 18.95 -0.28 -16.30
C TYR A 117 19.01 -1.80 -16.42
N ASN A 118 20.14 -2.38 -16.00
CA ASN A 118 20.36 -3.82 -16.00
C ASN A 118 19.89 -4.42 -14.67
N VAL A 119 18.63 -4.13 -14.31
CA VAL A 119 18.04 -4.51 -13.04
C VAL A 119 16.87 -5.43 -13.33
N PRO A 120 16.83 -6.66 -12.78
CA PRO A 120 15.62 -7.44 -12.84
C PRO A 120 14.47 -6.62 -12.22
N LEU A 121 13.34 -6.60 -12.91
CA LEU A 121 12.16 -5.91 -12.39
C LEU A 121 11.77 -6.56 -11.05
N LYS A 122 11.49 -5.73 -10.05
CA LYS A 122 11.18 -6.18 -8.67
C LYS A 122 9.96 -7.12 -8.62
N GLY A 123 9.07 -7.03 -9.61
CA GLY A 123 7.76 -7.66 -9.59
C GLY A 123 6.81 -7.04 -8.56
N THR A 124 5.52 -7.30 -8.72
CA THR A 124 4.51 -6.91 -7.72
C THR A 124 4.61 -7.80 -6.47
N ILE A 125 4.00 -7.40 -5.35
CA ILE A 125 3.90 -8.29 -4.17
C ILE A 125 3.12 -9.56 -4.53
N GLN A 126 2.10 -9.44 -5.38
CA GLN A 126 1.26 -10.55 -5.80
C GLN A 126 2.03 -11.58 -6.62
N GLU A 127 2.83 -11.16 -7.59
CA GLU A 127 3.69 -12.06 -8.38
C GLU A 127 4.65 -12.83 -7.49
N ARG A 128 5.33 -12.13 -6.57
CA ARG A 128 6.31 -12.74 -5.64
C ARG A 128 5.68 -13.74 -4.68
N THR A 129 4.40 -13.57 -4.35
CA THR A 129 3.68 -14.45 -3.40
C THR A 129 2.80 -15.47 -4.09
N ARG A 130 2.68 -15.43 -5.42
CA ARG A 130 1.77 -16.27 -6.20
C ARG A 130 2.06 -17.75 -5.99
N GLU A 131 3.33 -18.15 -6.11
CA GLU A 131 3.73 -19.56 -5.96
C GLU A 131 3.45 -20.09 -4.54
N ALA A 132 3.76 -19.29 -3.52
CA ALA A 132 3.47 -19.65 -2.13
C ALA A 132 1.96 -19.80 -1.89
N ARG A 133 1.15 -18.90 -2.47
CA ARG A 133 -0.32 -19.00 -2.41
C ARG A 133 -0.85 -20.24 -3.12
N LEU A 134 -0.31 -20.59 -4.28
CA LEU A 134 -0.71 -21.79 -5.01
C LEU A 134 -0.37 -23.07 -4.23
N LYS A 135 0.81 -23.15 -3.61
CA LYS A 135 1.18 -24.28 -2.74
C LYS A 135 0.23 -24.42 -1.55
N LEU A 136 -0.11 -23.31 -0.90
CA LEU A 136 -1.08 -23.32 0.20
C LEU A 136 -2.47 -23.78 -0.24
N ILE A 137 -2.92 -23.35 -1.43
CA ILE A 137 -4.19 -23.82 -2.00
C ILE A 137 -4.13 -25.33 -2.23
N GLU A 138 -3.04 -25.85 -2.81
CA GLU A 138 -2.86 -27.27 -3.05
C GLU A 138 -2.90 -28.09 -1.76
N GLU A 139 -2.20 -27.65 -0.72
CA GLU A 139 -2.22 -28.28 0.61
C GLU A 139 -3.62 -28.28 1.23
N ASN A 140 -4.36 -27.19 1.10
CA ASN A 140 -5.73 -27.09 1.60
C ASN A 140 -6.68 -28.01 0.82
N MET A 141 -6.53 -28.10 -0.50
CA MET A 141 -7.33 -28.99 -1.34
C MET A 141 -7.13 -30.47 -0.94
N ARG A 142 -5.91 -30.86 -0.57
CA ARG A 142 -5.62 -32.21 -0.06
C ARG A 142 -6.32 -32.50 1.27
N LYS A 143 -6.49 -31.49 2.14
CA LYS A 143 -7.15 -31.62 3.45
C LYS A 143 -8.68 -31.49 3.38
N MET A 144 -9.24 -30.98 2.28
CA MET A 144 -10.68 -30.78 2.16
C MET A 144 -11.54 -32.02 2.45
N PRO A 145 -11.19 -33.25 1.99
CA PRO A 145 -12.01 -34.42 2.29
C PRO A 145 -12.16 -34.68 3.79
N GLN A 146 -11.08 -34.47 4.55
CA GLN A 146 -11.07 -34.62 6.01
C GLN A 146 -11.96 -33.55 6.67
N TRP A 147 -11.78 -32.28 6.27
CA TRP A 147 -12.62 -31.19 6.78
C TRP A 147 -14.12 -31.37 6.47
N ILE A 148 -14.45 -31.92 5.30
CA ILE A 148 -15.83 -32.24 4.95
C ILE A 148 -16.37 -33.37 5.84
N ALA A 149 -15.57 -34.40 6.11
CA ALA A 149 -15.95 -35.51 6.99
C ALA A 149 -16.19 -35.02 8.43
N GLU A 150 -15.26 -34.22 8.97
CA GLU A 150 -15.38 -33.57 10.29
C GLU A 150 -16.65 -32.71 10.37
N TYR A 151 -16.86 -31.83 9.38
CA TYR A 151 -18.05 -30.98 9.34
C TYR A 151 -19.35 -31.78 9.28
N ARG A 152 -19.39 -32.87 8.49
CA ARG A 152 -20.56 -33.75 8.43
C ARG A 152 -20.81 -34.46 9.75
N ALA A 153 -19.76 -34.92 10.43
CA ALA A 153 -19.88 -35.56 11.74
C ALA A 153 -20.39 -34.58 12.81
N GLU A 154 -19.84 -33.37 12.87
CA GLU A 154 -20.30 -32.29 13.75
C GLU A 154 -21.78 -31.97 13.48
N ARG A 155 -22.16 -31.81 12.20
CA ARG A 155 -23.54 -31.52 11.82
C ARG A 155 -24.49 -32.67 12.15
N ALA A 156 -24.04 -33.92 12.04
CA ALA A 156 -24.85 -35.08 12.40
C ALA A 156 -25.12 -35.14 13.91
N ALA A 157 -24.13 -34.77 14.74
CA ALA A 157 -24.23 -34.71 16.20
C ALA A 157 -25.17 -33.59 16.72
N LEU A 158 -25.51 -32.59 15.89
CA LEU A 158 -26.43 -31.53 16.29
C LEU A 158 -27.87 -32.06 16.51
N PRO A 159 -28.57 -31.61 17.57
CA PRO A 159 -29.96 -31.99 17.81
C PRO A 159 -30.88 -31.48 16.69
N LYS A 160 -31.95 -32.22 16.34
CA LYS A 160 -32.89 -31.88 15.24
C LYS A 160 -33.43 -30.44 15.31
N LYS A 161 -33.67 -29.90 16.51
CA LYS A 161 -34.11 -28.52 16.74
C LYS A 161 -33.16 -27.43 16.19
N TRP A 162 -31.88 -27.76 15.99
CA TRP A 162 -30.88 -26.87 15.40
C TRP A 162 -30.66 -27.12 13.90
N LYS A 163 -31.21 -28.22 13.35
CA LYS A 163 -31.08 -28.60 11.94
C LYS A 163 -32.14 -27.93 11.05
N GLU A 164 -33.31 -27.60 11.61
CA GLU A 164 -34.49 -27.17 10.84
C GLU A 164 -34.81 -25.66 10.91
N GLY A 165 -34.19 -24.87 11.79
CA GLY A 165 -34.74 -23.54 12.06
C GLY A 165 -33.83 -22.54 12.76
N THR A 166 -32.62 -22.32 12.26
CA THR A 166 -31.97 -21.00 12.30
C THR A 166 -30.77 -21.06 11.36
N PRO A 167 -30.55 -20.12 10.42
CA PRO A 167 -29.20 -19.92 9.93
C PRO A 167 -28.41 -19.61 11.19
N ALA A 168 -27.47 -20.48 11.56
CA ALA A 168 -26.48 -20.17 12.55
C ALA A 168 -25.66 -18.99 11.99
N LEU A 169 -26.20 -17.78 12.17
CA LEU A 169 -25.47 -16.54 12.40
C LEU A 169 -24.74 -16.64 13.76
N ALA A 170 -24.20 -17.82 14.08
CA ALA A 170 -23.05 -17.94 14.94
C ALA A 170 -21.88 -17.39 14.11
N ILE A 171 -21.83 -16.06 14.07
CA ILE A 171 -20.64 -15.31 13.71
C ILE A 171 -19.53 -15.93 14.54
N ARG A 172 -18.63 -16.64 13.85
CA ARG A 172 -17.41 -17.20 14.40
C ARG A 172 -16.55 -16.02 14.83
N LEU A 173 -16.76 -15.50 16.03
CA LEU A 173 -15.81 -14.58 16.65
C LEU A 173 -14.52 -15.38 16.89
N ARG A 174 -13.38 -14.80 16.48
CA ARG A 174 -12.05 -15.34 16.72
C ARG A 174 -11.92 -15.75 18.20
N GLY A 175 -11.84 -17.04 18.50
CA GLY A 175 -11.61 -17.52 19.87
C GLY A 175 -12.29 -18.82 20.27
N GLY A 176 -13.26 -19.33 19.51
CA GLY A 176 -13.71 -20.72 19.65
C GLY A 176 -14.50 -21.08 20.92
N THR A 177 -14.97 -20.11 21.70
CA THR A 177 -15.92 -20.36 22.80
C THR A 177 -17.34 -19.98 22.40
N LEU A 178 -18.26 -20.94 22.51
CA LEU A 178 -19.69 -20.69 22.43
C LEU A 178 -20.08 -20.00 23.75
N VAL A 179 -20.16 -18.68 23.75
CA VAL A 179 -20.69 -17.95 24.91
C VAL A 179 -22.20 -17.97 24.78
N GLU A 180 -22.87 -18.72 25.65
CA GLU A 180 -24.32 -18.58 25.84
C GLU A 180 -24.56 -17.15 26.32
N ILE A 181 -25.11 -16.32 25.44
CA ILE A 181 -25.48 -14.94 25.79
C ILE A 181 -26.64 -15.03 26.78
N ASP A 182 -26.43 -14.55 28.00
CA ASP A 182 -27.44 -14.52 29.06
C ASP A 182 -28.70 -13.78 28.59
N ASP A 183 -29.87 -14.20 29.06
CA ASP A 183 -31.15 -13.61 28.63
C ASP A 183 -31.25 -12.11 28.95
N ALA A 184 -30.50 -11.64 29.95
CA ALA A 184 -30.34 -10.22 30.26
C ALA A 184 -29.58 -9.44 29.15
N GLU A 185 -28.55 -10.04 28.56
CA GLU A 185 -27.80 -9.42 27.46
C GLU A 185 -28.61 -9.43 26.16
N LYS A 186 -29.40 -10.49 25.91
CA LYS A 186 -30.34 -10.50 24.78
C LYS A 186 -31.37 -9.38 24.87
N ARG A 187 -31.87 -9.07 26.07
CA ARG A 187 -32.79 -7.93 26.30
C ARG A 187 -32.09 -6.60 25.99
N LYS A 188 -30.86 -6.40 26.46
CA LYS A 188 -30.07 -5.19 26.14
C LYS A 188 -29.82 -5.02 24.64
N ILE A 189 -29.46 -6.09 23.93
CA ILE A 189 -29.25 -6.05 22.48
C ILE A 189 -30.57 -5.71 21.76
N LYS A 190 -31.70 -6.27 22.23
CA LYS A 190 -33.03 -5.97 21.67
C LYS A 190 -33.44 -4.52 21.90
N GLU A 191 -33.18 -3.96 23.07
CA GLU A 191 -33.43 -2.55 23.41
C GLU A 191 -32.54 -1.61 22.58
N GLN A 192 -31.25 -1.93 22.42
CA GLN A 192 -30.35 -1.17 21.55
C GLN A 192 -30.80 -1.21 20.09
N ALA A 193 -31.23 -2.37 19.59
CA ALA A 193 -31.76 -2.49 18.25
C ALA A 193 -33.08 -1.72 18.06
N ALA A 194 -33.92 -1.64 19.09
CA ALA A 194 -35.13 -0.82 19.07
C ALA A 194 -34.80 0.68 19.04
N MET A 195 -33.86 1.14 19.88
CA MET A 195 -33.37 2.52 19.86
C MET A 195 -32.75 2.92 18.52
N LEU A 196 -31.99 2.03 17.88
CA LEU A 196 -31.41 2.31 16.56
C LEU A 196 -32.49 2.42 15.48
N ARG A 197 -33.56 1.62 15.54
CA ARG A 197 -34.67 1.72 14.60
C ARG A 197 -35.42 3.04 14.75
N THR A 198 -35.74 3.44 15.98
CA THR A 198 -36.42 4.72 16.22
C THR A 198 -35.54 5.90 15.80
N PHE A 199 -34.24 5.82 16.04
CA PHE A 199 -33.28 6.83 15.58
C PHE A 199 -33.26 6.95 14.05
N VAL A 200 -33.13 5.83 13.32
CA VAL A 200 -33.14 5.82 11.85
C VAL A 200 -34.47 6.34 11.30
N GLN A 201 -35.59 6.00 11.93
CA GLN A 201 -36.91 6.48 11.53
C GLN A 201 -37.04 8.01 11.71
N SER A 202 -36.55 8.55 12.84
CA SER A 202 -36.52 10.00 13.07
C SER A 202 -35.63 10.75 12.06
N MET A 203 -34.52 10.14 11.62
CA MET A 203 -33.64 10.72 10.61
C MET A 203 -34.36 10.80 9.26
N ARG A 204 -35.10 9.76 8.90
CA ARG A 204 -35.87 9.70 7.65
C ARG A 204 -36.99 10.73 7.62
N GLU A 205 -37.67 10.95 8.74
CA GLU A 205 -38.71 11.98 8.88
C GLU A 205 -38.15 13.41 8.76
N LYS A 206 -36.95 13.66 9.30
CA LYS A 206 -36.21 14.92 9.13
C LYS A 206 -35.79 15.18 7.69
N GLU A 207 -35.39 14.14 6.95
CA GLU A 207 -35.07 14.26 5.53
C GLU A 207 -36.30 14.60 4.68
N THR A 208 -37.47 14.03 5.00
CA THR A 208 -38.72 14.31 4.27
C THR A 208 -39.30 15.70 4.53
N THR A 209 -39.04 16.28 5.71
CA THR A 209 -39.49 17.64 6.06
C THR A 209 -38.55 18.74 5.56
N ALA A 210 -37.27 18.41 5.34
CA ALA A 210 -36.31 19.30 4.69
C ALA A 210 -36.43 19.32 3.14
N SER A 211 -37.22 18.42 2.55
CA SER A 211 -37.48 18.33 1.11
C SER A 211 -38.90 18.80 0.74
N ALA A 212 -39.30 19.97 1.25
CA ALA A 212 -40.37 20.72 0.61
C ALA A 212 -39.78 21.38 -0.66
N PRO A 213 -40.31 21.12 -1.87
CA PRO A 213 -39.78 21.71 -3.08
C PRO A 213 -40.10 23.20 -3.11
N ASP A 214 -39.07 24.04 -3.01
CA ASP A 214 -39.10 25.45 -3.42
C ASP A 214 -39.42 25.51 -4.92
N SER A 215 -40.72 25.44 -5.22
CA SER A 215 -41.28 25.63 -6.54
C SER A 215 -41.35 27.12 -6.85
N LYS A 216 -40.22 27.71 -7.23
CA LYS A 216 -40.14 28.94 -8.05
C LYS A 216 -38.70 29.17 -8.50
N SER A 217 -38.37 28.65 -9.68
CA SER A 217 -37.28 29.21 -10.48
C SER A 217 -37.83 29.54 -11.86
N PRO A 218 -37.69 30.78 -12.33
CA PRO A 218 -38.27 31.24 -13.57
C PRO A 218 -37.55 30.63 -14.77
N LYS A 219 -38.36 30.35 -15.78
CA LYS A 219 -38.03 29.77 -17.07
C LYS A 219 -37.16 30.75 -17.86
N GLU A 220 -35.84 30.57 -17.85
CA GLU A 220 -34.94 31.27 -18.78
C GLU A 220 -35.09 30.64 -20.17
N THR A 221 -35.64 31.44 -21.08
CA THR A 221 -35.73 31.18 -22.51
C THR A 221 -34.35 31.29 -23.15
N GLU A 222 -33.74 30.16 -23.49
CA GLU A 222 -32.58 30.13 -24.39
C GLU A 222 -33.05 30.48 -25.82
N SER A 223 -32.74 31.71 -26.21
CA SER A 223 -32.80 32.22 -27.57
C SER A 223 -31.57 31.74 -28.35
N ALA A 224 -31.77 30.85 -29.32
CA ALA A 224 -30.73 30.42 -30.26
C ALA A 224 -30.33 31.56 -31.21
N PRO A 225 -29.03 31.83 -31.43
CA PRO A 225 -28.61 32.73 -32.51
C PRO A 225 -28.57 31.99 -33.84
N ASP A 226 -29.35 32.51 -34.79
CA ASP A 226 -29.29 32.26 -36.22
C ASP A 226 -27.86 32.39 -36.75
N LYS A 227 -27.37 31.34 -37.39
CA LYS A 227 -26.19 31.38 -38.26
C LYS A 227 -26.65 31.40 -39.71
N THR A 228 -26.96 32.58 -40.21
CA THR A 228 -27.07 32.82 -41.66
C THR A 228 -25.69 32.97 -42.28
N ALA A 229 -25.56 32.31 -43.42
CA ALA A 229 -24.38 32.20 -44.26
C ALA A 229 -23.88 33.55 -44.78
N ALA A 230 -22.57 33.71 -44.84
CA ALA A 230 -21.92 34.74 -45.65
C ALA A 230 -21.23 34.08 -46.84
N HIS A 231 -21.52 34.66 -48.00
CA HIS A 231 -20.90 34.50 -49.31
C HIS A 231 -19.39 34.74 -49.31
#